data_AF-A0A1G9R5L2-F1
#
_entry.id   AF-A0A1G9R5L2-F1
#
_cell.length_a   1.000
_cell.length_b   1.000
_cell.length_c   1.000
_cell.angle_alpha   90.00
_cell.angle_beta   90.00
_cell.angle_gamma   90.00
#
_symmetry.space_group_name_H-M   'P 1'
#
loop_
_entity.id
_entity.type
_entity.pdbx_description
1 polymer ?
#
loop_
_entity_poly.entity_id
_entity_poly.type
_entity_poly.pdbx_seq_one_letter_code
_entity_poly.pdbx_strand_id
1 'polypeptide(L)'
;MTYFASQLRLGLRYAAWFAAIAAAFGFCYGLISGIVWQPAVFAVLFTGTLASLNFVVAVLCLLVHLGGLPFGKGSRRLVRYFGLSLGFFLVYLSFFGLIKLFNPSIF
;
A
#
# COMPACT_ATOMS: atom_id res chain seq x y z
N MET A 1 14.30 -2.85 18.00
CA MET A 1 14.06 -1.92 16.86
C MET A 1 14.41 -2.50 15.49
N THR A 2 15.43 -3.35 15.36
CA THR A 2 15.88 -3.97 14.09
C THR A 2 14.80 -4.78 13.35
N TYR A 3 13.92 -5.49 14.06
CA TYR A 3 12.86 -6.31 13.43
C TYR A 3 11.79 -5.46 12.71
N PHE A 4 11.37 -4.34 13.29
CA PHE A 4 10.36 -3.48 12.65
C PHE A 4 10.93 -2.81 11.39
N ALA A 5 12.15 -2.28 11.47
CA ALA A 5 12.82 -1.64 10.33
C ALA A 5 13.01 -2.61 9.15
N SER A 6 13.29 -3.89 9.41
CA SER A 6 13.41 -4.89 8.33
C SER A 6 12.05 -5.21 7.69
N GLN A 7 10.98 -5.31 8.47
CA GLN A 7 9.62 -5.50 7.92
C GLN A 7 9.14 -4.27 7.15
N LEU A 8 9.47 -3.06 7.60
CA LEU A 8 9.17 -1.83 6.88
C LEU A 8 9.86 -1.78 5.52
N ARG A 9 11.17 -2.08 5.45
CA ARG A 9 11.91 -2.15 4.19
C ARG A 9 11.35 -3.21 3.23
N LEU A 10 10.96 -4.38 3.76
CA LEU A 10 10.27 -5.39 2.98
C LEU A 10 8.92 -4.87 2.45
N GLY A 11 8.15 -4.17 3.29
CA GLY A 11 6.90 -3.53 2.90
C GLY A 11 7.09 -2.55 1.75
N LEU A 12 8.08 -1.66 1.84
CA LEU A 12 8.43 -0.72 0.77
C LEU A 12 8.77 -1.45 -0.54
N ARG A 13 9.63 -2.48 -0.47
CA ARG A 13 10.03 -3.27 -1.65
C ARG A 13 8.83 -3.97 -2.29
N TYR A 14 7.99 -4.62 -1.49
CA TYR A 14 6.81 -5.33 -2.00
C TYR A 14 5.78 -4.37 -2.57
N ALA A 15 5.55 -3.22 -1.92
CA ALA A 15 4.63 -2.22 -2.42
C ALA A 15 5.05 -1.67 -3.78
N ALA A 16 6.34 -1.42 -3.98
CA ALA A 16 6.87 -1.01 -5.28
C ALA A 16 6.64 -2.07 -6.38
N TRP A 17 6.86 -3.35 -6.08
CA TRP A 17 6.55 -4.44 -7.00
C TRP A 17 5.05 -4.54 -7.30
N PHE A 18 4.20 -4.44 -6.28
CA PHE A 18 2.75 -4.47 -6.46
C PHE A 18 2.25 -3.29 -7.30
N ALA A 19 2.80 -2.09 -7.12
CA ALA A 19 2.47 -0.93 -7.93
C ALA A 19 2.87 -1.14 -9.40
N ALA A 20 4.07 -1.67 -9.65
CA ALA A 20 4.51 -1.97 -11.02
C ALA A 20 3.63 -3.03 -11.70
N ILE A 21 3.25 -4.09 -10.96
CA ILE A 21 2.36 -5.14 -11.46
C ILE A 21 0.97 -4.56 -11.73
N ALA A 22 0.40 -3.76 -10.82
CA ALA A 22 -0.89 -3.12 -11.02
C ALA A 22 -0.89 -2.20 -12.25
N ALA A 23 0.17 -1.42 -12.44
CA ALA A 23 0.35 -0.58 -13.61
C ALA A 23 0.43 -1.41 -14.90
N ALA A 24 1.18 -2.53 -14.89
CA ALA A 24 1.29 -3.42 -16.04
C ALA A 24 -0.05 -4.06 -16.41
N PHE A 25 -0.84 -4.51 -15.43
CA PHE A 25 -2.19 -5.04 -15.70
C PHE A 25 -3.14 -3.96 -16.22
N GLY A 26 -3.12 -2.76 -15.64
CA GLY A 26 -3.92 -1.64 -16.14
C GLY A 26 -3.50 -1.23 -17.56
N PHE A 27 -2.19 -1.26 -17.87
CA PHE A 27 -1.67 -1.04 -19.21
C PHE A 27 -2.19 -2.09 -20.19
N CYS A 28 -2.06 -3.38 -19.87
CA CYS A 28 -2.57 -4.47 -20.71
C CYS A 28 -4.08 -4.36 -20.94
N TYR A 29 -4.84 -3.94 -19.93
CA TYR A 29 -6.28 -3.70 -20.07
C TYR A 29 -6.57 -2.51 -20.98
N GLY A 30 -5.84 -1.40 -20.82
CA GLY A 30 -5.99 -0.22 -21.66
C GLY A 30 -5.56 -0.41 -23.12
N LEU A 31 -4.71 -1.41 -23.42
CA LEU A 31 -4.41 -1.80 -24.80
C LEU A 31 -5.65 -2.30 -25.55
N ILE A 32 -6.61 -2.94 -24.85
CA ILE A 32 -7.84 -3.45 -25.46
C ILE A 32 -8.77 -2.29 -25.84
N SER A 33 -8.81 -1.22 -25.05
CA SER A 33 -9.69 -0.06 -25.29
C SER A 33 -9.04 1.06 -26.12
N GLY A 34 -7.73 0.97 -26.40
CA GLY A 34 -6.95 2.02 -27.07
C GLY A 34 -6.55 3.19 -26.17
N ILE A 35 -7.01 3.23 -24.92
CA ILE A 35 -6.66 4.26 -23.93
C ILE A 35 -5.84 3.59 -22.83
N VAL A 36 -4.52 3.72 -22.92
CA VAL A 36 -3.60 2.92 -22.11
C VAL A 36 -3.28 3.57 -20.76
N TRP A 37 -3.25 4.91 -20.72
CA TRP A 37 -2.68 5.62 -19.56
C TRP A 37 -3.66 5.78 -18.40
N GLN A 38 -4.93 6.05 -18.68
CA GLN A 38 -5.96 6.17 -17.65
C GLN A 38 -6.17 4.85 -16.87
N PRO A 39 -6.28 3.67 -17.51
CA PRO A 39 -6.48 2.41 -16.79
C PRO A 39 -5.25 1.98 -15.97
N ALA A 40 -4.03 2.26 -16.43
CA ALA A 40 -2.80 2.00 -15.69
C ALA A 40 -2.73 2.83 -14.40
N VAL A 41 -3.02 4.13 -14.49
CA VAL A 41 -3.06 5.03 -13.33
C VAL A 41 -4.21 4.64 -12.39
N PHE A 42 -5.40 4.36 -12.92
CA PHE A 42 -6.54 3.93 -12.13
C PHE A 42 -6.26 2.65 -11.35
N ALA A 43 -5.64 1.64 -11.96
CA ALA A 43 -5.29 0.39 -11.29
C ALA A 43 -4.38 0.62 -10.09
N VAL A 44 -3.35 1.47 -10.23
CA VAL A 44 -2.42 1.82 -9.14
C VAL A 44 -3.12 2.62 -8.03
N LEU A 45 -3.99 3.55 -8.38
CA LEU A 45 -4.76 4.33 -7.39
C LEU A 45 -5.76 3.46 -6.63
N PHE A 46 -6.42 2.54 -7.33
CA PHE A 46 -7.36 1.60 -6.72
C PHE A 46 -6.66 0.65 -5.75
N THR A 47 -5.54 0.05 -6.14
CA THR A 47 -4.75 -0.79 -5.23
C THR A 47 -4.20 0.01 -4.05
N GLY A 48 -3.78 1.26 -4.27
CA GLY A 48 -3.34 2.16 -3.20
C GLY A 48 -4.44 2.51 -2.20
N THR A 49 -5.68 2.65 -2.66
CA THR A 49 -6.84 2.86 -1.80
C THR A 49 -7.09 1.65 -0.91
N LEU A 50 -7.06 0.44 -1.49
CA LEU A 50 -7.17 -0.81 -0.72
C LEU A 50 -6.02 -0.97 0.28
N ALA A 51 -4.80 -0.64 -0.11
CA ALA A 51 -3.64 -0.66 0.79
C ALA A 51 -3.80 0.33 1.95
N SER A 52 -4.39 1.50 1.70
CA SER A 52 -4.66 2.52 2.73
C SER A 52 -5.73 2.06 3.72
N LEU A 53 -6.81 1.46 3.24
CA LEU A 53 -7.82 0.84 4.11
C LEU A 53 -7.20 -0.27 4.97
N ASN A 54 -6.37 -1.14 4.38
CA ASN A 54 -5.66 -2.18 5.12
C ASN A 54 -4.70 -1.60 6.17
N PHE A 55 -4.07 -0.46 5.89
CA PHE A 55 -3.24 0.23 6.88
C PHE A 55 -4.06 0.74 8.07
N VAL A 56 -5.26 1.29 7.86
CA VAL A 56 -6.17 1.69 8.95
C VAL A 56 -6.49 0.49 9.84
N VAL A 57 -6.80 -0.67 9.25
CA VAL A 57 -7.04 -1.92 10.00
C VAL A 57 -5.80 -2.32 10.79
N ALA A 58 -4.60 -2.24 10.20
CA ALA A 58 -3.35 -2.55 10.89
C ALA A 58 -3.09 -1.63 12.09
N VAL A 59 -3.41 -0.35 11.98
CA VAL A 59 -3.34 0.61 13.09
C VAL A 59 -4.32 0.23 14.20
N LEU A 60 -5.58 -0.05 13.86
CA LEU A 60 -6.60 -0.45 14.84
C LEU A 60 -6.18 -1.73 15.58
N CYS A 61 -5.68 -2.74 14.86
CA CYS A 61 -5.16 -3.95 15.48
C CYS A 61 -4.00 -3.68 16.46
N LEU A 62 -3.10 -2.75 16.11
CA LEU A 62 -2.00 -2.37 16.98
C LEU A 62 -2.49 -1.61 18.23
N LEU A 63 -3.43 -0.67 18.07
CA LEU A 63 -4.03 0.08 19.17
C LEU A 63 -4.77 -0.83 20.15
N VAL A 64 -5.56 -1.77 19.62
CA VAL A 64 -6.25 -2.79 20.42
C VAL A 64 -5.26 -3.65 21.20
N HIS A 65 -4.13 -4.01 20.58
CA HIS A 65 -3.06 -4.75 21.27
C HIS A 65 -2.40 -3.94 22.39
N LEU A 66 -2.16 -2.64 22.15
CA LEU A 66 -1.58 -1.72 23.15
C LEU A 66 -2.55 -1.43 24.31
N GLY A 67 -3.87 -1.45 24.05
CA GLY A 67 -4.93 -1.25 25.04
C GLY A 67 -5.16 -2.42 26.02
N GLY A 68 -4.30 -3.45 26.03
CA GLY A 68 -4.31 -4.50 27.04
C GLY A 68 -5.21 -5.71 26.75
N LEU A 69 -5.85 -5.80 25.58
CA LEU A 69 -6.56 -7.01 25.16
C LEU A 69 -5.57 -8.17 24.92
N PRO A 70 -5.91 -9.43 25.27
CA PRO A 70 -4.95 -10.49 25.52
C PRO A 70 -4.45 -11.14 24.22
N PHE A 71 -3.74 -10.40 23.39
CA PHE A 71 -2.99 -10.95 22.27
C PHE A 71 -1.63 -11.49 22.76
N GLY A 72 -1.66 -12.37 23.76
CA GLY A 72 -0.50 -12.83 24.55
C GLY A 72 0.58 -13.60 23.78
N LYS A 73 0.40 -13.86 22.48
CA LYS A 73 1.42 -14.50 21.61
C LYS A 73 1.51 -13.88 20.19
N GLY A 74 0.70 -12.87 19.89
CA GLY A 74 0.54 -12.28 18.55
C GLY A 74 1.42 -11.06 18.26
N SER A 75 2.08 -10.50 19.28
CA SER A 75 2.76 -9.20 19.21
C SER A 75 3.75 -9.09 18.04
N ARG A 76 4.56 -10.12 17.78
CA ARG A 76 5.52 -10.12 16.66
C ARG A 76 4.85 -10.17 15.28
N ARG A 77 3.72 -10.87 15.17
CA ARG A 77 2.92 -10.93 13.92
C ARG A 77 2.21 -9.60 13.67
N LEU A 78 1.69 -8.97 14.72
CA LEU A 78 1.10 -7.64 14.68
C LEU A 78 2.12 -6.58 14.25
N VAL A 79 3.30 -6.56 14.87
CA VAL A 79 4.39 -5.62 14.48
C VAL A 79 4.84 -5.87 13.04
N ARG A 80 4.88 -7.12 12.59
CA ARG A 80 5.16 -7.46 11.19
C ARG A 80 4.07 -6.94 10.25
N TYR A 81 2.80 -7.22 10.55
CA TYR A 81 1.67 -6.79 9.74
C TYR A 81 1.59 -5.27 9.65
N PHE A 82 1.80 -4.58 10.77
CA PHE A 82 1.88 -3.12 10.82
C PHE A 82 3.06 -2.58 10.00
N GLY A 83 4.26 -3.13 10.17
CA GLY A 83 5.44 -2.69 9.41
C GLY A 83 5.30 -2.89 7.90
N LEU A 84 4.74 -4.02 7.46
CA LEU A 84 4.44 -4.25 6.05
C LEU A 84 3.38 -3.27 5.53
N SER A 85 2.28 -3.11 6.26
CA SER A 85 1.18 -2.23 5.87
C SER A 85 1.61 -0.76 5.82
N LEU A 86 2.47 -0.33 6.75
CA LEU A 86 3.07 1.01 6.74
C LEU A 86 3.95 1.21 5.50
N GLY A 87 4.75 0.21 5.12
CA GLY A 87 5.55 0.28 3.89
C GLY A 87 4.68 0.42 2.63
N PHE A 88 3.58 -0.34 2.56
CA PHE A 88 2.59 -0.18 1.50
C PHE A 88 1.97 1.21 1.48
N PHE A 89 1.50 1.68 2.63
CA PHE A 89 0.90 3.00 2.75
C PHE A 89 1.85 4.11 2.29
N LEU A 90 3.12 4.10 2.73
CA LEU A 90 4.10 5.13 2.36
C LEU A 90 4.40 5.19 0.85
N VAL A 91 4.52 4.02 0.21
CA VAL A 91 4.76 3.96 -1.24
C VAL A 91 3.56 4.51 -2.00
N TYR A 92 2.35 4.02 -1.70
CA TYR A 92 1.16 4.49 -2.40
C TYR A 92 0.84 5.95 -2.09
N LEU A 93 1.08 6.43 -0.86
CA LEU A 93 0.96 7.85 -0.51
C LEU A 93 1.87 8.72 -1.37
N SER A 94 3.11 8.26 -1.61
CA SER A 94 4.06 8.94 -2.50
C SER A 94 3.53 8.97 -3.94
N PHE A 95 2.96 7.88 -4.44
CA PHE A 95 2.31 7.84 -5.75
C PHE A 95 1.12 8.80 -5.85
N PHE A 96 0.23 8.83 -4.86
CA PHE A 96 -0.88 9.79 -4.80
C PHE A 96 -0.37 11.23 -4.84
N GLY A 97 0.67 11.54 -4.05
CA GLY A 97 1.30 12.85 -4.03
C GLY A 97 1.90 13.24 -5.38
N LEU A 98 2.64 12.32 -6.02
CA LEU A 98 3.24 12.54 -7.34
C LEU A 98 2.18 12.76 -8.41
N ILE A 99 1.13 11.92 -8.47
CA ILE A 99 0.06 12.07 -9.45
C ILE A 99 -0.63 13.43 -9.30
N LYS A 100 -0.95 13.82 -8.06
CA LYS A 100 -1.56 15.12 -7.76
C LYS A 100 -0.67 16.30 -8.15
N LEU A 101 0.64 16.17 -8.01
CA LEU A 101 1.61 17.22 -8.36
C LEU A 101 1.80 17.36 -9.87
N PHE A 102 1.89 16.24 -10.60
CA PHE A 102 2.23 16.23 -12.02
C PHE A 102 1.03 16.42 -12.95
N ASN A 103 -0.18 15.99 -12.59
CA ASN A 103 -1.33 16.09 -13.47
C ASN A 103 -2.67 16.11 -12.69
N PRO A 104 -3.22 17.29 -12.38
CA PRO A 104 -4.55 17.39 -11.79
C PRO A 104 -5.69 17.01 -12.75
N SER A 105 -5.43 16.85 -14.04
CA SER A 105 -6.42 16.63 -15.12
C SER A 105 -6.55 15.18 -15.62
N ILE A 106 -5.98 14.19 -14.90
CA ILE A 106 -6.18 12.76 -15.24
C ILE A 106 -7.55 12.25 -14.73
N PHE A 107 -8.32 13.11 -14.06
CA PHE A 107 -9.73 12.94 -13.73
C PHE A 107 -10.56 14.15 -14.18
#